data_AF-A0A800BVJ7-F1
#
_entry.id   AF-A0A800BVJ7-F1
#
_cell.length_a   1.000
_cell.length_b   1.000
_cell.length_c   1.000
_cell.angle_alpha   90.00
_cell.angle_beta   90.00
_cell.angle_gamma   90.00
#
_symmetry.space_group_name_H-M   'P 1'
#
loop_
_entity.id
_entity.type
_entity.pdbx_description
1 polymer ?
#
loop_
_entity_poly.entity_id
_entity_poly.type
_entity_poly.pdbx_seq_one_letter_code
_entity_poly.pdbx_strand_id
1 'polypeptide(L)'
;MAQNLTIALVAGELSGDRLGAELISAIRNRYPDATFVGIGGPAMQQQGLESWYPMELLSVMGFGEVIRRLPQLWRLRRELEA
;
A
#
# COMPACT_ATOMS: atom_id res chain seq x y z
N MET A 1 -6.50 12.92 -24.02
CA MET A 1 -6.69 11.62 -23.34
C MET A 1 -6.74 11.92 -21.86
N ALA A 2 -7.89 11.75 -21.19
CA ALA A 2 -7.96 11.97 -19.75
C ALA A 2 -7.05 10.93 -19.09
N GLN A 3 -6.03 11.40 -18.39
CA GLN A 3 -5.04 10.53 -17.75
C GLN A 3 -5.77 9.83 -16.60
N ASN A 4 -5.93 8.50 -16.70
CA ASN A 4 -6.60 7.72 -15.67
C ASN A 4 -5.81 7.84 -14.36
N LEU A 5 -6.42 8.41 -13.32
CA LEU A 5 -5.76 8.67 -12.04
C LEU A 5 -5.38 7.32 -11.40
N THR A 6 -4.10 7.03 -11.32
CA THR A 6 -3.59 5.81 -10.67
C THR A 6 -2.96 6.18 -9.34
N ILE A 7 -3.42 5.55 -8.26
CA ILE A 7 -3.01 5.85 -6.89
C ILE A 7 -2.44 4.59 -6.24
N ALA A 8 -1.19 4.68 -5.78
CA ALA A 8 -0.56 3.63 -5.02
C ALA A 8 -0.81 3.83 -3.51
N LEU A 9 -1.23 2.79 -2.80
CA LEU A 9 -1.50 2.80 -1.36
C LEU A 9 -0.78 1.62 -0.69
N VAL A 10 -0.19 1.86 0.48
CA VAL A 10 0.53 0.84 1.26
C VAL A 10 0.04 0.88 2.71
N ALA A 11 -0.55 -0.22 3.16
CA ALA A 11 -0.94 -0.45 4.54
C ALA A 11 -0.12 -1.60 5.14
N GLY A 12 0.54 -1.32 6.28
CA GLY A 12 1.33 -2.31 7.02
C GLY A 12 0.60 -2.93 8.22
N GLU A 13 -0.58 -2.44 8.57
CA GLU A 13 -1.38 -2.89 9.72
C GLU A 13 -2.88 -2.84 9.42
N LEU A 14 -3.68 -3.69 10.10
CA LEU A 14 -5.13 -3.79 9.88
C LEU A 14 -5.87 -2.46 10.09
N SER A 15 -5.36 -1.61 10.98
CA SER A 15 -5.83 -0.24 11.18
C SER A 15 -5.67 0.60 9.90
N GLY A 16 -4.51 0.52 9.26
CA GLY A 16 -4.21 1.17 7.99
C GLY A 16 -5.02 0.62 6.82
N ASP A 17 -5.34 -0.69 6.82
CA ASP A 17 -6.21 -1.31 5.82
C ASP A 17 -7.63 -0.70 5.84
N ARG A 18 -8.21 -0.52 7.04
CA ARG A 18 -9.53 0.11 7.18
C ARG A 18 -9.53 1.56 6.71
N LEU A 19 -8.53 2.34 7.11
CA LEU A 19 -8.40 3.74 6.68
C LEU A 19 -8.17 3.84 5.17
N GLY A 20 -7.35 2.96 4.61
CA GLY A 20 -7.10 2.87 3.18
C GLY A 20 -8.37 2.54 2.39
N ALA A 21 -9.22 1.64 2.90
CA ALA A 21 -10.48 1.30 2.27
C ALA A 21 -11.45 2.50 2.22
N GLU A 22 -11.60 3.24 3.32
CA GLU A 22 -12.42 4.45 3.36
C GLU A 22 -11.89 5.53 2.40
N LEU A 23 -10.57 5.67 2.32
CA LEU A 23 -9.91 6.59 1.39
C LEU A 23 -10.17 6.21 -0.07
N ILE A 24 -10.04 4.93 -0.45
CA ILE A 24 -10.32 4.45 -1.79
C ILE A 24 -11.78 4.75 -2.17
N SER A 25 -12.71 4.46 -1.26
CA SER A 25 -14.14 4.73 -1.46
C SER A 25 -14.40 6.22 -1.70
N ALA A 26 -13.84 7.09 -0.86
CA ALA A 26 -14.00 8.54 -1.00
C ALA A 26 -13.40 9.08 -2.32
N ILE A 27 -12.23 8.57 -2.71
CA ILE A 27 -11.59 8.98 -3.97
C ILE A 27 -12.42 8.49 -5.17
N ARG A 28 -12.92 7.25 -5.14
CA ARG A 28 -13.73 6.68 -6.22
C ARG A 28 -15.02 7.46 -6.44
N ASN A 29 -15.62 8.00 -5.37
CA ASN A 29 -16.78 8.90 -5.49
C ASN A 29 -16.46 10.18 -6.29
N ARG A 30 -15.20 10.64 -6.27
CA ARG A 30 -14.76 11.83 -7.02
C ARG A 30 -14.18 11.49 -8.39
N TYR A 31 -13.51 10.35 -8.49
CA TYR A 31 -12.82 9.86 -9.68
C TYR A 31 -13.22 8.39 -9.90
N PRO A 32 -14.37 8.12 -10.56
CA PRO A 32 -14.88 6.76 -10.73
C PRO A 32 -13.93 5.83 -11.47
N ASP A 33 -13.16 6.38 -12.41
CA ASP A 33 -12.20 5.65 -13.24
C ASP A 33 -10.81 5.52 -12.59
N ALA A 34 -10.64 5.98 -11.35
CA ALA A 34 -9.36 5.86 -10.66
C ALA A 34 -9.00 4.40 -10.41
N THR A 35 -7.72 4.10 -10.63
CA THR A 35 -7.12 2.78 -10.41
C THR A 35 -6.30 2.79 -9.13
N PHE A 36 -6.41 1.74 -8.33
CA PHE A 36 -5.76 1.64 -7.04
C PHE A 36 -4.85 0.42 -7.01
N VAL A 37 -3.60 0.62 -6.63
CA VAL A 37 -2.55 -0.42 -6.60
C VAL A 37 -1.77 -0.35 -5.30
N GLY A 38 -1.05 -1.41 -4.93
CA GLY A 38 -0.05 -1.33 -3.86
C GLY A 38 -0.10 -2.52 -2.90
N ILE A 39 -0.13 -2.26 -1.59
CA ILE A 39 -0.16 -3.31 -0.57
C ILE A 39 -1.27 -2.98 0.42
N GLY A 40 -2.31 -3.80 0.46
CA GLY A 40 -3.46 -3.58 1.32
C GLY A 40 -4.03 -4.89 1.83
N GLY A 41 -4.75 -4.81 2.93
CA GLY A 41 -5.43 -5.95 3.53
C GLY A 41 -6.77 -6.22 2.85
N PRO A 42 -7.60 -7.07 3.47
CA PRO A 42 -8.88 -7.46 2.92
C PRO A 42 -9.82 -6.26 2.66
N ALA A 43 -9.80 -5.21 3.48
CA ALA A 43 -10.69 -4.07 3.31
C ALA A 43 -10.32 -3.23 2.07
N MET A 44 -9.04 -2.96 1.84
CA MET A 44 -8.57 -2.24 0.64
C MET A 44 -8.79 -3.06 -0.63
N GLN A 45 -8.55 -4.37 -0.58
CA GLN A 45 -8.78 -5.26 -1.72
C GLN A 45 -10.26 -5.32 -2.11
N GLN A 46 -11.17 -5.32 -1.13
CA GLN A 46 -12.62 -5.22 -1.39
C GLN A 46 -13.04 -3.92 -2.09
N GLN A 47 -12.26 -2.84 -1.93
CA GLN A 47 -12.49 -1.57 -2.61
C GLN A 47 -11.87 -1.53 -4.03
N GLY A 48 -11.32 -2.66 -4.50
CA GLY A 48 -10.72 -2.80 -5.82
C GLY A 48 -9.27 -2.35 -5.89
N LEU A 49 -8.54 -2.36 -4.77
CA LEU A 49 -7.09 -2.23 -4.79
C LEU A 49 -6.45 -3.53 -5.30
N GLU A 50 -5.65 -3.42 -6.35
CA GLU A 50 -4.77 -4.49 -6.79
C GLU A 50 -3.57 -4.57 -5.85
N SER A 51 -3.57 -5.57 -4.97
CA SER A 51 -2.46 -5.80 -4.05
C SER A 51 -1.34 -6.56 -4.75
N TRP A 52 -0.18 -5.94 -4.92
CA TRP A 52 1.02 -6.55 -5.52
C TRP A 52 1.63 -7.63 -4.64
N TYR A 53 1.44 -7.52 -3.31
CA TYR A 53 1.95 -8.46 -2.33
C TYR A 53 0.91 -8.70 -1.20
N PRO A 54 0.92 -9.89 -0.56
CA PRO A 54 0.15 -10.11 0.66
C PRO A 54 0.56 -9.14 1.76
N MET A 55 -0.41 -8.47 2.39
CA MET A 55 -0.18 -7.56 3.52
C MET A 55 0.57 -8.24 4.68
N GLU A 56 0.41 -9.55 4.83
CA GLU A 56 1.11 -10.39 5.81
C GLU A 56 2.64 -10.34 5.69
N LEU A 57 3.19 -9.98 4.52
CA LEU A 57 4.63 -9.78 4.34
C LEU A 57 5.14 -8.49 4.99
N LEU A 58 4.25 -7.51 5.24
CA LEU A 58 4.56 -6.26 5.96
C LEU A 58 4.13 -6.29 7.43
N SER A 59 3.29 -7.23 7.84
CA SER A 59 2.85 -7.43 9.23
C SER A 59 3.99 -8.02 10.07
N VAL A 60 4.99 -7.19 10.34
CA VAL A 60 6.13 -7.51 11.19
C VAL A 60 5.72 -7.30 12.66
N MET A 61 5.48 -8.39 13.41
CA MET A 61 5.21 -8.28 14.85
C MET A 61 6.49 -7.96 15.62
N GLY A 62 6.69 -6.69 15.98
CA GLY A 62 7.65 -6.27 17.01
C GLY A 62 8.88 -5.50 16.52
N PHE A 63 9.36 -4.60 17.38
CA PHE A 63 10.50 -3.70 17.17
C PHE A 63 11.81 -4.41 16.73
N GLY A 64 11.98 -5.70 17.06
CA GLY A 64 13.17 -6.48 16.74
C GLY A 64 13.33 -6.84 15.26
N GLU A 65 12.25 -6.94 14.51
CA GLU A 65 12.29 -7.40 13.12
C GLU A 65 12.37 -6.22 12.12
N VAL A 66 11.90 -5.03 12.51
CA VAL A 66 12.22 -3.74 11.88
C VAL A 66 13.72 -3.46 11.88
N ILE A 67 14.42 -3.69 13.00
CA ILE A 67 15.89 -3.53 13.08
C ILE A 67 16.61 -4.53 12.15
N ARG A 68 16.08 -5.74 11.98
CA ARG A 68 16.67 -6.76 11.09
C ARG A 68 16.57 -6.40 9.61
N ARG A 69 15.54 -5.67 9.17
CA ARG A 69 15.34 -5.31 7.76
C ARG A 69 15.82 -3.91 7.37
N LEU A 70 16.14 -3.06 8.34
CA LEU A 70 16.76 -1.73 8.10
C LEU A 70 17.97 -1.77 7.13
N PRO A 71 18.90 -2.73 7.21
CA PRO A 71 20.04 -2.78 6.29
C PRO A 71 19.63 -3.06 4.84
N GLN A 72 18.56 -3.83 4.63
CA GLN A 72 18.03 -4.13 3.29
C GLN A 72 17.33 -2.91 2.69
N LEU A 73 16.55 -2.17 3.50
CA LEU A 73 15.89 -0.94 3.09
C LEU A 73 16.89 0.17 2.73
N TRP A 74 18.00 0.25 3.47
CA TRP A 74 19.11 1.17 3.16
C TRP A 74 19.84 0.84 1.85
N ARG A 75 19.96 -0.45 1.50
CA ARG A 75 20.55 -0.86 0.21
C ARG A 75 19.64 -0.50 -0.95
N LEU A 76 18.33 -0.74 -0.82
CA LEU A 76 17.35 -0.42 -1.85
C LEU A 76 17.31 1.09 -2.16
N ARG A 77 17.40 1.93 -1.11
CA ARG A 77 17.50 3.40 -1.29
C ARG A 77 18.71 3.80 -2.14
N ARG A 78 19.89 3.21 -1.87
CA ARG A 78 21.13 3.54 -2.61
C ARG A 78 21.09 3.10 -4.07
N GLU A 79 20.37 2.03 -4.39
CA GLU A 79 20.19 1.58 -5.78
C GLU A 79 19.21 2.46 -6.57
N LEU A 80 18.28 3.13 -5.90
CA LEU A 80 17.32 4.05 -6.53
C LEU A 80 17.87 5.48 -6.74
N GLU A 81 18.99 5.82 -6.11
CA GLU A 81 19.67 7.13 -6.24
C GLU A 81 20.76 7.15 -7.33
N ALA A 82 20.99 6.03 -8.06
CA ALA A 82 21.95 5.90 -9.16
C ALA A 82 21.25 5.81 -10.53
#